data_AF-A0A5N0DUU6-F1
#
_entry.id   AF-A0A5N0DUU6-F1
#
_cell.length_a   1.000
_cell.length_b   1.000
_cell.length_c   1.000
_cell.angle_alpha   90.00
_cell.angle_beta   90.00
_cell.angle_gamma   90.00
#
_symmetry.space_group_name_H-M   'P 1'
#
loop_
_entity.id
_entity.type
_entity.pdbx_description
1 polymer ?
#
loop_
_entity_poly.entity_id
_entity_poly.type
_entity_poly.pdbx_seq_one_letter_code
_entity_poly.pdbx_strand_id
1 'polypeptide(L)'
;MQYRSADESNLWPRLFSEAPELIHEATRRGVTVSRVRVVTLPHSDYHRWLLSVTNVRVDVGEDIRYLPRHLAGEVPPDDWWLFDDAKVAYNLVNATGNPAGLATTIDPWLAAYYVDVKERLWRLAIPCAEYVETDFVQP
;
A
#
# COMPACT_ATOMS: atom_id res chain seq x y z
N MET A 1 14.60 4.85 1.79
CA MET A 1 15.23 5.60 0.67
C MET A 1 16.05 6.75 1.20
N GLN A 2 17.04 7.04 0.40
CA GLN A 2 17.75 8.30 0.35
C GLN A 2 17.62 8.70 -1.12
N TYR A 3 17.19 9.93 -1.40
CA TYR A 3 17.17 10.47 -2.76
C TYR A 3 17.79 11.87 -2.78
N ARG A 4 18.50 12.19 -3.87
CA ARG A 4 19.15 13.48 -4.10
C ARG A 4 18.70 14.03 -5.46
N SER A 5 17.73 14.95 -5.38
CA SER A 5 17.30 16.05 -6.29
C SER A 5 17.51 15.95 -7.81
N ALA A 6 16.40 16.01 -8.55
CA ALA A 6 16.03 17.17 -9.38
C ALA A 6 14.59 16.98 -9.91
N ASP A 7 13.69 17.91 -9.55
CA ASP A 7 12.28 17.99 -9.95
C ASP A 7 11.32 16.91 -9.39
N GLU A 8 10.99 17.07 -8.10
CA GLU A 8 10.04 16.24 -7.37
C GLU A 8 8.56 16.54 -7.71
N SER A 9 8.25 17.53 -8.56
CA SER A 9 6.88 18.05 -8.69
C SER A 9 5.97 17.25 -9.63
N ASN A 10 6.53 16.44 -10.54
CA ASN A 10 5.78 15.78 -11.63
C ASN A 10 5.76 14.24 -11.58
N LEU A 11 6.49 13.62 -10.66
CA LEU A 11 6.57 12.15 -10.57
C LEU A 11 5.48 11.55 -9.70
N TRP A 12 5.02 12.29 -8.69
CA TRP A 12 4.18 11.74 -7.64
C TRP A 12 2.72 11.52 -8.05
N PRO A 13 2.00 12.38 -8.82
CA PRO A 13 0.61 12.12 -9.22
C PRO A 13 0.45 10.82 -10.03
N ARG A 14 1.54 10.39 -10.70
CA ARG A 14 1.57 9.18 -11.51
C ARG A 14 1.67 7.90 -10.66
N LEU A 15 2.23 7.96 -9.45
CA LEU A 15 2.26 6.83 -8.49
C LEU A 15 0.85 6.56 -7.91
N PHE A 16 -0.04 7.55 -7.94
CA PHE A 16 -1.42 7.47 -7.44
C PHE A 16 -2.38 6.85 -8.44
N SER A 17 -2.14 7.05 -9.74
CA SER A 17 -2.64 6.09 -10.71
C SER A 17 -1.86 4.82 -10.49
N GLU A 18 -2.56 3.72 -10.45
CA GLU A 18 -2.09 2.34 -10.39
C GLU A 18 -1.08 1.92 -11.49
N ALA A 19 -0.32 2.83 -12.10
CA ALA A 19 0.63 2.64 -13.18
C ALA A 19 1.67 1.56 -12.83
N PRO A 20 1.51 0.32 -13.35
CA PRO A 20 2.47 -0.76 -13.16
C PRO A 20 3.87 -0.36 -13.63
N GLU A 21 3.96 0.59 -14.57
CA GLU A 21 5.22 1.10 -15.11
C GLU A 21 6.09 1.78 -14.04
N LEU A 22 5.49 2.47 -13.06
CA LEU A 22 6.26 3.13 -12.01
C LEU A 22 6.75 2.18 -10.94
N ILE A 23 5.92 1.20 -10.57
CA ILE A 23 6.34 0.12 -9.68
C ILE A 23 7.48 -0.64 -10.35
N HIS A 24 7.32 -0.98 -11.63
CA HIS A 24 8.35 -1.66 -12.42
C HIS A 24 9.64 -0.84 -12.53
N GLU A 25 9.58 0.47 -12.78
CA GLU A 25 10.76 1.33 -12.83
C GLU A 25 11.45 1.43 -11.46
N ALA A 26 10.69 1.53 -10.37
CA ALA A 26 11.23 1.57 -9.02
C ALA A 26 11.93 0.25 -8.66
N THR A 27 11.30 -0.90 -8.93
CA THR A 27 11.87 -2.22 -8.64
C THR A 27 13.11 -2.49 -9.50
N ARG A 28 13.11 -2.10 -10.78
CA ARG A 28 14.31 -2.17 -11.65
C ARG A 28 15.48 -1.36 -11.13
N ARG A 29 15.22 -0.27 -10.42
CA ARG A 29 16.24 0.57 -9.76
C ARG A 29 16.68 0.03 -8.39
N GLY A 30 16.19 -1.15 -7.99
CA GLY A 30 16.52 -1.80 -6.73
C GLY A 30 15.71 -1.28 -5.53
N VAL A 31 14.63 -0.55 -5.76
CA VAL A 31 13.74 -0.10 -4.68
C VAL A 31 12.81 -1.26 -4.30
N THR A 32 12.80 -1.63 -3.03
CA THR A 32 11.80 -2.56 -2.49
C THR A 32 10.45 -1.86 -2.38
N VAL A 33 9.43 -2.44 -3.01
CA VAL A 33 8.04 -2.00 -2.87
C VAL A 33 7.24 -3.12 -2.26
N SER A 34 6.60 -2.82 -1.14
CA SER A 34 5.84 -3.77 -0.34
C SER A 34 4.49 -3.19 0.07
N ARG A 35 3.44 -3.99 0.06
CA ARG A 35 2.08 -3.55 0.38
C ARG A 35 1.35 -4.56 1.25
N VAL A 36 0.68 -4.07 2.28
CA VAL A 36 -0.35 -4.82 3.01
C VAL A 36 -1.71 -4.25 2.67
N ARG A 37 -2.64 -5.11 2.25
CA ARG A 37 -4.05 -4.77 2.06
C ARG A 37 -4.86 -5.30 3.22
N VAL A 38 -5.38 -4.40 4.04
CA VAL A 38 -6.29 -4.77 5.14
C VAL A 38 -7.72 -4.84 4.62
N VAL A 39 -8.26 -6.05 4.51
CA VAL A 39 -9.51 -6.32 3.80
C VAL A 39 -10.62 -6.79 4.74
N THR A 40 -11.83 -6.30 4.54
CA THR A 40 -13.01 -6.76 5.28
C THR A 40 -13.56 -8.06 4.65
N LEU A 41 -14.07 -8.95 5.51
CA LEU A 41 -14.75 -10.18 5.12
C LEU A 41 -16.27 -10.07 5.43
N PRO A 42 -17.15 -10.66 4.59
CA PRO A 42 -16.84 -11.22 3.27
C PRO A 42 -16.32 -10.16 2.31
N HIS A 43 -15.56 -10.58 1.29
CA HIS A 43 -14.99 -9.63 0.34
C HIS A 43 -16.08 -8.88 -0.43
N SER A 44 -15.89 -7.58 -0.62
CA SER A 44 -16.67 -6.79 -1.58
C SER A 44 -16.27 -7.17 -3.01
N ASP A 45 -17.09 -6.81 -3.99
CA ASP A 45 -16.74 -6.98 -5.41
C ASP A 45 -15.43 -6.28 -5.75
N TYR A 46 -15.18 -5.12 -5.16
CA TYR A 46 -13.92 -4.40 -5.32
C TYR A 46 -12.72 -5.19 -4.80
N HIS A 47 -12.81 -5.82 -3.63
CA HIS A 47 -11.72 -6.64 -3.10
C HIS A 47 -11.50 -7.92 -3.94
N ARG A 48 -12.57 -8.55 -4.43
CA ARG A 48 -12.46 -9.69 -5.37
C ARG A 48 -11.79 -9.30 -6.68
N TRP A 49 -12.19 -8.17 -7.26
CA TRP A 49 -11.54 -7.63 -8.45
C TRP A 49 -10.07 -7.28 -8.19
N LEU A 50 -9.75 -6.63 -7.07
CA LEU A 50 -8.37 -6.33 -6.70
C LEU A 50 -7.52 -7.61 -6.62
N LEU A 51 -8.01 -8.68 -5.98
CA LEU A 51 -7.34 -9.98 -5.94
C LEU A 51 -7.05 -10.50 -7.35
N SER A 52 -8.01 -10.45 -8.28
CA SER A 52 -7.83 -10.98 -9.64
C SER A 52 -6.80 -10.23 -10.49
N VAL A 53 -6.55 -8.95 -10.20
CA VAL A 53 -5.55 -8.13 -10.93
C VAL A 53 -4.20 -8.01 -10.21
N THR A 54 -4.05 -8.60 -9.02
CA THR A 54 -2.85 -8.42 -8.19
C THR A 54 -1.62 -9.12 -8.75
N ASN A 55 -1.79 -10.25 -9.44
CA ASN A 55 -0.67 -11.00 -10.00
C ASN A 55 0.18 -10.15 -10.96
N VAL A 56 -0.44 -9.26 -11.73
CA VAL A 56 0.26 -8.34 -12.64
C VAL A 56 1.26 -7.43 -11.90
N ARG A 57 0.97 -7.09 -10.64
CA ARG A 57 1.86 -6.27 -9.79
C ARG A 57 2.98 -7.09 -9.16
N VAL A 58 2.65 -8.29 -8.71
CA VAL A 58 3.63 -9.23 -8.17
C VAL A 58 4.67 -9.59 -9.24
N ASP A 59 4.23 -9.78 -10.48
CA ASP A 59 5.10 -10.08 -11.63
C ASP A 59 6.09 -8.96 -11.95
N VAL A 60 5.78 -7.70 -11.59
CA VAL A 60 6.71 -6.56 -11.74
C VAL A 60 7.54 -6.27 -10.48
N GLY A 61 7.45 -7.12 -9.47
CA GLY A 61 8.33 -7.12 -8.29
C GLY A 61 7.76 -6.49 -7.01
N GLU A 62 6.45 -6.22 -6.94
CA GLU A 62 5.80 -5.75 -5.70
C GLU A 62 5.52 -6.93 -4.75
N ASP A 63 5.99 -6.86 -3.49
CA ASP A 63 5.59 -7.85 -2.45
C ASP A 63 4.24 -7.42 -1.85
N ILE A 64 3.18 -8.10 -2.27
CA ILE A 64 1.81 -7.80 -1.86
C ILE A 64 1.31 -8.88 -0.90
N ARG A 65 0.78 -8.43 0.23
CA ARG A 65 0.19 -9.28 1.26
C ARG A 65 -1.21 -8.79 1.63
N TYR A 66 -2.02 -9.71 2.14
CA TYR A 66 -3.39 -9.47 2.55
C TYR A 66 -3.58 -9.81 4.02
N LEU A 67 -4.39 -9.00 4.71
CA LEU A 67 -4.67 -9.18 6.12
C LEU A 67 -6.17 -8.96 6.36
N PRO A 68 -6.92 -9.99 6.80
CA PRO A 68 -8.30 -9.80 7.21
C PRO A 68 -8.40 -8.78 8.34
N ARG A 69 -9.29 -7.80 8.19
CA ARG A 69 -9.43 -6.65 9.10
C ARG A 69 -9.69 -7.07 10.55
N HIS A 70 -10.41 -8.17 10.76
CA HIS A 70 -10.70 -8.70 12.11
C HIS A 70 -9.45 -9.27 12.82
N LEU A 71 -8.37 -9.54 12.09
CA LEU A 71 -7.07 -9.97 12.63
C LEU A 71 -6.06 -8.82 12.73
N ALA A 72 -6.37 -7.66 12.15
CA ALA A 72 -5.44 -6.54 12.01
C ALA A 72 -5.29 -5.70 13.28
N GLY A 73 -6.18 -5.86 14.27
CA GLY A 73 -6.22 -4.96 15.44
C GLY A 73 -6.52 -3.51 15.02
N GLU A 74 -5.86 -2.56 15.66
CA GLU A 74 -5.98 -1.14 15.30
C GLU A 74 -5.32 -0.87 13.94
N VAL A 75 -6.00 -0.11 13.09
CA VAL A 75 -5.49 0.29 11.77
C VAL A 75 -5.83 1.77 11.58
N PRO A 76 -4.86 2.61 11.16
CA PRO A 76 -5.15 3.99 10.80
C PRO A 76 -6.30 4.08 9.79
N PRO A 77 -7.15 5.12 9.89
CA PRO A 77 -8.36 5.22 9.07
C PRO A 77 -8.04 5.55 7.61
N ASP A 78 -7.01 6.35 7.38
CA ASP A 78 -6.57 6.76 6.05
C ASP A 78 -5.58 5.74 5.48
N ASP A 79 -5.56 5.59 4.15
CA ASP A 79 -4.48 4.88 3.47
C ASP A 79 -3.20 5.73 3.46
N TRP A 80 -2.06 5.09 3.67
CA TRP A 80 -0.76 5.75 3.69
C TRP A 80 0.31 5.04 2.87
N TRP A 81 1.27 5.83 2.43
CA TRP A 81 2.55 5.36 1.92
C TRP A 81 3.64 5.78 2.90
N LEU A 82 4.57 4.87 3.18
CA LEU A 82 5.76 5.16 3.96
C LEU A 82 6.98 5.06 3.05
N PHE A 83 7.72 6.15 2.97
CA PHE A 83 9.00 6.22 2.30
C PHE A 83 10.06 6.30 3.38
N ASP A 84 10.98 5.34 3.34
CA ASP A 84 12.29 5.51 3.98
C ASP A 84 12.24 5.46 5.49
N ASP A 85 11.12 4.97 6.01
CA ASP A 85 10.78 5.04 7.42
C ASP A 85 10.80 6.49 7.97
N ALA A 86 10.70 7.50 7.09
CA ALA A 86 10.91 8.91 7.44
C ALA A 86 9.87 9.88 6.84
N LYS A 87 9.23 9.53 5.72
CA LYS A 87 8.20 10.37 5.07
C LYS A 87 6.92 9.58 4.89
N VAL A 88 5.81 10.17 5.30
CA VAL A 88 4.47 9.59 5.13
C VAL A 88 3.68 10.41 4.11
N ALA A 89 2.95 9.75 3.24
CA ALA A 89 1.99 10.37 2.35
C ALA A 89 0.60 9.75 2.53
N TYR A 90 -0.43 10.58 2.51
CA TYR A 90 -1.83 10.20 2.70
C TYR A 90 -2.63 10.49 1.45
N ASN A 91 -3.54 9.59 1.13
CA ASN A 91 -4.57 9.84 0.14
C ASN A 91 -5.68 10.68 0.78
N LEU A 92 -5.85 11.91 0.31
CA LEU A 92 -6.95 12.75 0.79
C LEU A 92 -8.20 12.42 -0.02
N VAL A 93 -9.31 12.21 0.68
CA VAL A 93 -10.64 12.13 0.11
C VAL A 93 -11.48 13.29 0.64
N ASN A 94 -12.35 13.83 -0.20
CA ASN A 94 -13.29 14.85 0.23
C ASN A 94 -14.49 14.21 0.98
N ALA A 95 -15.39 15.05 1.49
CA ALA A 95 -16.57 14.59 2.22
C ALA A 95 -17.52 13.68 1.41
N THR A 96 -17.41 13.65 0.08
CA THR A 96 -18.19 12.78 -0.80
C THR A 96 -17.42 11.52 -1.23
N GLY A 97 -16.23 11.28 -0.65
CA GLY A 97 -15.38 10.11 -0.95
C GLY A 97 -14.57 10.22 -2.25
N ASN A 98 -14.56 11.38 -2.91
CA ASN A 98 -13.77 11.58 -4.13
C ASN A 98 -12.32 11.93 -3.78
N PRO A 99 -11.33 11.51 -4.60
CA PRO A 99 -9.94 11.93 -4.43
C PRO A 99 -9.82 13.45 -4.38
N ALA A 100 -9.14 13.95 -3.34
CA ALA A 100 -8.95 15.38 -3.06
C ALA A 100 -7.47 15.80 -3.10
N GLY A 101 -6.58 14.91 -3.54
CA GLY A 101 -5.14 15.13 -3.59
C GLY A 101 -4.43 14.39 -2.47
N LEU A 102 -3.35 14.97 -1.97
CA LEU A 102 -2.45 14.32 -1.02
C LEU A 102 -1.98 15.27 0.07
N ALA A 103 -1.75 14.70 1.23
CA ALA A 103 -0.94 15.31 2.26
C ALA A 103 0.36 14.51 2.42
N THR A 104 1.45 15.20 2.76
CA THR A 104 2.70 14.54 3.14
C THR A 104 3.23 15.14 4.43
N THR A 105 3.92 14.33 5.21
CA THR A 105 4.61 14.75 6.42
C THR A 105 5.98 14.09 6.54
N ILE A 106 6.90 14.80 7.17
CA ILE A 106 8.22 14.32 7.60
C ILE A 106 8.39 14.44 9.12
N ASP A 107 7.27 14.58 9.84
CA ASP A 107 7.30 14.59 11.30
C ASP A 107 7.85 13.24 11.81
N PRO A 108 8.95 13.24 12.57
CA PRO A 108 9.60 12.00 12.99
C PRO A 108 8.73 11.15 13.92
N TRP A 109 7.82 11.75 14.69
CA TRP A 109 6.90 11.02 15.57
C TRP A 109 5.82 10.30 14.78
N LEU A 110 5.25 10.98 13.77
CA LEU A 110 4.29 10.34 12.87
C LEU A 110 4.97 9.25 12.03
N ALA A 111 6.16 9.51 11.49
CA ALA A 111 6.92 8.50 10.74
C ALA A 111 7.17 7.24 11.59
N ALA A 112 7.66 7.40 12.83
CA ALA A 112 7.88 6.30 13.76
C ALA A 112 6.59 5.50 14.05
N TYR A 113 5.47 6.20 14.28
CA TYR A 113 4.17 5.55 14.46
C TYR A 113 3.79 4.67 13.26
N TYR A 114 3.93 5.19 12.03
CA TYR A 114 3.60 4.43 10.82
C TYR A 114 4.59 3.29 10.52
N VAL A 115 5.85 3.40 10.95
CA VAL A 115 6.81 2.29 10.95
C VAL A 115 6.30 1.16 11.84
N ASP A 116 5.93 1.46 13.08
CA ASP A 116 5.45 0.44 14.03
C ASP A 116 4.16 -0.24 13.53
N VAL A 117 3.24 0.54 12.97
CA VAL A 117 2.02 0.01 12.35
C VAL A 117 2.37 -0.87 11.15
N LYS A 118 3.25 -0.43 10.24
CA LYS A 118 3.72 -1.20 9.08
C LYS A 118 4.27 -2.56 9.53
N GLU A 119 5.22 -2.56 10.45
CA GLU A 119 5.90 -3.77 10.92
C GLU A 119 4.92 -4.77 11.56
N ARG A 120 3.95 -4.27 12.33
CA ARG A 120 2.91 -5.12 12.92
C ARG A 120 2.00 -5.72 11.88
N LEU A 121 1.46 -4.92 10.95
CA LEU A 121 0.57 -5.41 9.90
C LEU A 121 1.31 -6.39 8.98
N TRP A 122 2.58 -6.11 8.65
CA TRP A 122 3.41 -6.98 7.81
C TRP A 122 3.58 -8.38 8.39
N ARG A 123 3.84 -8.49 9.71
CA ARG A 123 3.99 -9.78 10.39
C ARG A 123 2.71 -10.62 10.39
N LEU A 124 1.55 -9.97 10.36
CA LEU A 124 0.24 -10.65 10.37
C LEU A 124 -0.26 -10.97 8.96
N ALA A 125 0.24 -10.26 7.95
CA ALA A 125 -0.27 -10.35 6.58
C ALA A 125 0.24 -11.61 5.85
N ILE A 126 -0.65 -12.20 5.07
CA ILE A 126 -0.44 -13.42 4.30
C ILE A 126 0.01 -13.04 2.89
N PRO A 127 1.10 -13.61 2.36
CA PRO A 127 1.52 -13.40 0.97
C PRO A 127 0.37 -13.62 -0.03
N CYS A 128 0.26 -12.80 -1.07
CA CYS A 128 -0.86 -12.85 -2.01
C CYS A 128 -1.11 -14.26 -2.58
N ALA A 129 -0.06 -14.96 -2.98
CA ALA A 129 -0.14 -16.32 -3.53
C ALA A 129 -0.67 -17.35 -2.52
N GLU A 130 -0.44 -17.15 -1.23
CA GLU A 130 -0.97 -18.01 -0.17
C GLU A 130 -2.38 -17.59 0.23
N TYR A 131 -2.67 -16.28 0.20
CA TYR A 131 -3.96 -15.73 0.61
C TYR A 131 -5.12 -16.26 -0.26
N VAL A 132 -4.91 -16.40 -1.57
CA VAL A 132 -5.93 -16.90 -2.50
C VAL A 132 -6.31 -18.37 -2.27
N GLU A 133 -5.46 -19.13 -1.56
CA GLU A 133 -5.71 -20.53 -1.19
C GLU A 133 -6.40 -20.67 0.18
N THR A 134 -6.64 -19.57 0.88
CA THR A 134 -7.28 -19.58 2.20
C THR A 134 -8.81 -19.66 2.11
N ASP A 135 -9.44 -20.09 3.20
CA ASP A 135 -10.89 -20.05 3.35
C ASP A 135 -11.49 -18.62 3.36
N PHE A 136 -10.66 -17.57 3.38
CA PHE A 136 -11.15 -16.19 3.29
C PHE A 136 -11.64 -15.82 1.88
N VAL A 137 -11.21 -16.56 0.86
CA VAL A 137 -11.52 -16.31 -0.55
C VAL A 137 -12.62 -17.24 -1.06
N GLN A 138 -13.31 -17.97 -0.17
CA GLN A 138 -14.36 -18.92 -0.53
C GLN A 138 -15.39 -18.32 -1.53
N PRO A 139 -15.85 -19.14 -2.51
CA PRO A 139 -16.72 -18.70 -3.60
C PRO A 139 -18.10 -18.19 -3.14
#